data_AF-A0A962R1X4-F1
#
_entry.id   AF-A0A962R1X4-F1
#
_cell.length_a   1.000
_cell.length_b   1.000
_cell.length_c   1.000
_cell.angle_alpha   90.00
_cell.angle_beta   90.00
_cell.angle_gamma   90.00
#
_symmetry.space_group_name_H-M   'P 1'
#
loop_
_entity.id
_entity.type
_entity.pdbx_description
1 polymer ?
#
loop_
_entity_poly.entity_id
_entity_poly.type
_entity_poly.pdbx_seq_one_letter_code
_entity_poly.pdbx_strand_id
1 'polypeptide(L)'
;MAHAQESDLPVIADLHEFDFQSGTFLEKLVFNNRPAVMIMCLITTLVLGYQATKIQLQAGFEKMLPKAHPYVLNYQANASGLKGLGNNLRVIVAVKEGTIFTPENLKFVEAVSDELFFMPGVDRNGLKSIWTPNTR
;
A
#
# COMPACT_ATOMS: atom_id res chain seq x y z
N MET A 1 -2.55 -50.58 -16.51
CA MET A 1 -3.96 -50.12 -16.55
C MET A 1 -4.48 -50.28 -15.12
N ALA A 2 -4.55 -49.19 -14.36
CA ALA A 2 -4.95 -49.23 -12.95
C ALA A 2 -6.49 -49.17 -12.88
N HIS A 3 -7.10 -50.25 -12.41
CA HIS A 3 -8.53 -50.34 -12.15
C HIS A 3 -8.87 -49.40 -11.00
N ALA A 4 -9.60 -48.32 -11.29
CA ALA A 4 -10.28 -47.56 -10.25
C ALA A 4 -11.43 -48.44 -9.74
N GLN A 5 -11.32 -48.90 -8.50
CA GLN A 5 -12.40 -49.57 -7.79
C GLN A 5 -13.58 -48.59 -7.72
N GLU A 6 -14.68 -48.89 -8.40
CA GLU A 6 -15.95 -48.16 -8.22
C GLU A 6 -16.29 -48.19 -6.74
N SER A 7 -16.40 -47.00 -6.16
CA SER A 7 -16.83 -46.80 -4.78
C SER A 7 -18.28 -47.24 -4.65
N ASP A 8 -18.53 -48.38 -3.99
CA ASP A 8 -19.82 -49.05 -3.76
C ASP A 8 -20.73 -48.28 -2.76
N LEU A 9 -20.59 -46.95 -2.72
CA LEU A 9 -21.40 -46.08 -1.87
C LEU A 9 -22.65 -45.68 -2.66
N PRO A 10 -23.87 -45.88 -2.12
CA PRO A 10 -25.09 -45.47 -2.80
C PRO A 10 -25.05 -43.97 -3.07
N VAL A 11 -25.27 -43.58 -4.32
CA VAL A 11 -25.40 -42.16 -4.71
C VAL A 11 -26.76 -41.68 -4.21
N ILE A 12 -26.77 -41.09 -3.02
CA ILE A 12 -27.97 -40.51 -2.42
C ILE A 12 -28.28 -39.20 -3.16
N ALA A 13 -29.29 -39.24 -4.04
CA ALA A 13 -29.71 -38.10 -4.84
C ALA A 13 -30.78 -37.23 -4.14
N ASP A 14 -31.49 -37.78 -3.14
CA ASP A 14 -32.51 -37.09 -2.36
C ASP A 14 -31.99 -36.72 -0.97
N LEU A 15 -32.23 -35.47 -0.55
CA LEU A 15 -31.81 -34.96 0.76
C LEU A 15 -32.54 -35.67 1.92
N HIS A 16 -33.71 -36.25 1.68
CA HIS A 16 -34.49 -36.98 2.69
C HIS A 16 -33.93 -38.38 2.98
N GLU A 17 -33.15 -38.96 2.07
CA GLU A 17 -32.47 -40.24 2.25
C GLU A 17 -31.10 -40.09 2.95
N PHE A 18 -30.67 -38.84 3.22
CA PHE A 18 -29.42 -38.54 3.86
C PHE A 18 -29.49 -38.73 5.39
N ASP A 19 -28.60 -39.56 5.94
CA ASP A 19 -28.48 -39.74 7.39
C ASP A 19 -27.73 -38.57 8.05
N PHE A 20 -28.48 -37.69 8.73
CA PHE A 20 -27.95 -36.54 9.48
C PHE A 20 -27.14 -36.93 10.74
N GLN A 21 -27.13 -38.22 11.11
CA GLN A 21 -26.31 -38.78 12.20
C GLN A 21 -25.03 -39.46 11.68
N SER A 22 -24.77 -39.42 10.38
CA SER A 22 -23.49 -39.89 9.82
C SER A 22 -22.35 -38.90 10.12
N GLY A 23 -21.13 -39.41 10.26
CA GLY A 23 -19.92 -38.60 10.44
C GLY A 23 -19.49 -38.30 11.90
N THR A 24 -18.46 -37.48 12.02
CA THR A 24 -17.85 -37.02 13.27
C THR A 24 -18.64 -35.88 13.91
N PHE A 25 -18.40 -35.58 15.19
CA PHE A 25 -19.13 -34.52 15.91
C PHE A 25 -19.06 -33.15 15.22
N LEU A 26 -17.92 -32.80 14.63
CA LEU A 26 -17.74 -31.55 13.88
C LEU A 26 -18.54 -31.53 12.57
N GLU A 27 -18.56 -32.64 11.84
CA GLU A 27 -19.35 -32.77 10.61
C GLU A 27 -20.84 -32.63 10.89
N LYS A 28 -21.33 -33.26 11.95
CA LYS A 28 -22.73 -33.11 12.40
C LYS A 28 -23.06 -31.66 12.76
N LEU A 29 -22.16 -30.97 13.46
CA LEU A 29 -22.37 -29.58 13.84
C LEU A 29 -22.44 -28.65 12.62
N VAL A 30 -21.59 -28.86 11.62
CA VAL A 30 -21.48 -28.03 10.41
C VAL A 30 -22.59 -28.34 9.40
N PHE A 31 -22.80 -29.60 9.05
CA PHE A 31 -23.74 -30.01 8.00
C PHE A 31 -25.20 -29.95 8.43
N ASN A 32 -25.49 -30.17 9.71
CA ASN A 32 -26.86 -30.06 10.23
C ASN A 32 -27.27 -28.59 10.42
N ASN A 33 -26.31 -27.70 10.72
CA ASN A 33 -26.54 -26.25 10.84
C ASN A 33 -26.09 -25.47 9.58
N ARG A 34 -26.28 -26.06 8.40
CA ARG A 34 -25.87 -25.47 7.11
C ARG A 34 -26.24 -23.99 6.91
N PRO A 35 -27.45 -23.48 7.26
CA PRO A 35 -27.72 -22.06 7.06
C PRO A 35 -26.91 -21.16 8.00
N ALA A 36 -26.62 -21.60 9.23
CA ALA A 36 -25.83 -20.84 10.19
C ALA A 36 -24.37 -20.71 9.72
N VAL A 37 -23.80 -21.80 9.18
CA VAL A 37 -22.45 -21.80 8.61
C VAL A 37 -22.36 -20.88 7.39
N MET A 38 -23.34 -20.94 6.49
CA MET A 38 -23.38 -20.04 5.32
C MET A 38 -23.49 -18.57 5.72
N ILE A 39 -24.32 -18.23 6.71
CA ILE A 39 -24.44 -16.85 7.21
C ILE A 39 -23.11 -16.40 7.83
N MET A 40 -22.45 -17.25 8.62
CA MET A 40 -21.14 -16.93 9.21
C MET A 40 -20.06 -16.69 8.16
N CYS A 41 -19.99 -17.54 7.13
CA CYS A 41 -19.07 -17.34 5.99
C CYS A 41 -19.37 -16.04 5.24
N LEU A 42 -20.66 -15.74 5.01
CA LEU A 42 -21.10 -14.51 4.34
C LEU A 42 -20.68 -13.27 5.12
N ILE A 43 -20.94 -13.23 6.43
CA ILE A 43 -20.55 -12.13 7.32
C ILE A 43 -19.04 -11.95 7.28
N THR A 44 -18.27 -13.03 7.44
CA THR A 44 -16.80 -13.00 7.42
C THR A 44 -16.29 -12.44 6.08
N THR A 45 -16.89 -12.87 4.97
CA THR A 45 -16.54 -12.37 3.62
C THR A 45 -16.83 -10.88 3.47
N LEU A 46 -17.98 -10.40 3.95
CA LEU A 46 -18.32 -8.97 3.91
C LEU A 46 -17.37 -8.12 4.78
N VAL A 47 -17.03 -8.61 5.98
CA VAL A 47 -16.10 -7.92 6.88
C VAL A 47 -14.70 -7.83 6.26
N LEU A 48 -14.18 -8.94 5.73
CA LEU A 48 -12.88 -8.96 5.06
C LEU A 48 -12.88 -8.12 3.78
N GLY A 49 -13.96 -8.16 3.01
CA GLY A 49 -14.14 -7.33 1.82
C GLY A 49 -14.13 -5.83 2.16
N TYR A 50 -14.85 -5.43 3.21
CA TYR A 50 -14.82 -4.05 3.69
C TYR A 50 -13.42 -3.64 4.18
N GLN A 51 -12.73 -4.50 4.93
CA GLN A 51 -11.35 -4.24 5.37
C GLN A 51 -10.38 -4.11 4.18
N ALA A 52 -10.57 -4.90 3.13
CA ALA A 52 -9.75 -4.82 1.92
C ALA A 52 -9.86 -3.45 1.23
N THR A 53 -11.03 -2.79 1.26
CA THR A 53 -11.18 -1.43 0.70
C THR A 53 -10.37 -0.37 1.44
N LYS A 54 -9.95 -0.64 2.69
CA LYS A 54 -9.16 0.28 3.52
C LYS A 54 -7.65 0.10 3.37
N ILE A 55 -7.20 -0.84 2.53
CA ILE A 55 -5.78 -1.09 2.32
C ILE A 55 -5.16 0.13 1.63
N GLN A 56 -4.32 0.84 2.37
CA GLN A 56 -3.51 1.93 1.82
C GLN A 56 -2.22 1.37 1.24
N LEU A 57 -1.99 1.60 -0.05
CA LEU A 57 -0.73 1.27 -0.71
C LEU A 57 0.38 2.18 -0.16
N GLN A 58 1.19 1.64 0.73
CA GLN A 58 2.37 2.32 1.26
C GLN A 58 3.58 1.98 0.38
N ALA A 59 3.69 2.65 -0.77
CA ALA A 59 4.85 2.54 -1.67
C ALA A 59 6.04 3.36 -1.16
N GLY A 60 6.53 3.06 0.04
CA GLY A 60 7.77 3.65 0.55
C GLY A 60 8.98 2.86 0.04
N PHE A 61 9.91 3.53 -0.65
CA PHE A 61 11.18 2.93 -1.12
C PHE A 61 11.86 2.11 -0.01
N GLU A 62 11.90 2.67 1.21
CA GLU A 62 12.49 2.05 2.41
C GLU A 62 11.85 0.70 2.77
N LYS A 63 10.56 0.51 2.51
CA LYS A 63 9.81 -0.73 2.83
C LYS A 63 10.08 -1.85 1.82
N MET A 64 10.60 -1.50 0.64
CA MET A 64 11.03 -2.45 -0.39
C MET A 64 12.48 -2.89 -0.21
N LEU A 65 13.25 -2.22 0.67
CA LEU A 65 14.64 -2.57 0.91
C LEU A 65 14.78 -3.84 1.78
N PRO A 66 15.77 -4.71 1.49
CA PRO A 66 16.05 -5.88 2.30
C PRO A 66 16.55 -5.47 3.69
N LYS A 67 15.70 -5.64 4.71
CA LYS A 67 15.95 -5.18 6.08
C LYS A 67 17.18 -5.80 6.74
N ALA A 68 17.61 -6.99 6.29
CA ALA A 68 18.76 -7.70 6.84
C ALA A 68 20.11 -7.23 6.29
N HIS A 69 20.12 -6.35 5.27
CA HIS A 69 21.37 -5.95 4.63
C HIS A 69 22.14 -4.92 5.49
N PRO A 70 23.46 -5.07 5.71
CA PRO A 70 24.25 -4.18 6.57
C PRO A 70 24.17 -2.70 6.15
N TYR A 71 24.13 -2.38 4.85
CA TYR A 71 23.92 -1.00 4.38
C TYR A 71 22.57 -0.41 4.79
N VAL A 72 21.49 -1.21 4.81
CA VAL A 72 20.15 -0.72 5.17
C VAL A 72 20.07 -0.45 6.68
N LEU A 73 20.72 -1.28 7.49
CA LEU A 73 20.84 -1.07 8.93
C LEU A 73 21.65 0.20 9.24
N ASN A 74 22.79 0.39 8.58
CA ASN A 74 23.62 1.59 8.72
C ASN A 74 22.87 2.85 8.27
N TYR A 75 22.11 2.77 7.18
CA TYR A 75 21.25 3.86 6.71
C TYR A 75 20.19 4.21 7.76
N GLN A 76 19.48 3.23 8.31
CA GLN A 76 18.44 3.47 9.34
C GLN A 76 19.04 4.08 10.62
N ALA A 77 20.21 3.59 11.06
CA ALA A 77 20.90 4.13 12.23
C ALA A 77 21.32 5.59 12.06
N ASN A 78 21.62 6.03 10.83
CA ASN A 78 22.08 7.38 10.52
C ASN A 78 21.02 8.23 9.79
N ALA A 79 19.78 7.76 9.65
CA ALA A 79 18.75 8.40 8.83
C ALA A 79 18.45 9.85 9.25
N SER A 80 18.55 10.15 10.55
CA SER A 80 18.37 11.49 11.10
C SER A 80 19.43 12.49 10.63
N GLY A 81 20.64 12.04 10.32
CA GLY A 81 21.74 12.85 9.78
C GLY A 81 21.71 12.97 8.26
N LEU A 82 20.92 12.14 7.58
CA LEU A 82 20.77 12.11 6.11
C LEU A 82 19.51 12.85 5.63
N LYS A 83 18.91 13.70 6.48
CA LYS A 83 17.75 14.53 6.14
C LYS A 83 18.03 15.35 4.87
N GLY A 84 17.08 15.31 3.92
CA GLY A 84 17.21 16.02 2.65
C GLY A 84 18.05 15.30 1.58
N LEU A 85 18.34 14.00 1.71
CA LEU A 85 18.96 13.20 0.64
C LEU A 85 17.99 12.22 -0.04
N GLY A 86 16.96 11.78 0.68
CA GLY A 86 16.03 10.74 0.20
C GLY A 86 14.91 11.25 -0.69
N ASN A 87 14.16 12.27 -0.24
CA ASN A 87 12.94 12.72 -0.90
C ASN A 87 13.02 14.22 -1.24
N ASN A 88 13.81 14.55 -2.27
CA ASN A 88 13.95 15.92 -2.75
C ASN A 88 13.11 16.15 -4.00
N LEU A 89 12.30 17.20 -4.00
CA LEU A 89 11.64 17.69 -5.19
C LEU A 89 12.50 18.79 -5.83
N ARG A 90 12.82 18.64 -7.12
CA ARG A 90 13.52 19.68 -7.89
C ARG A 90 12.56 20.31 -8.89
N VAL A 91 12.32 21.60 -8.73
CA VAL A 91 11.53 22.41 -9.65
C VAL A 91 12.48 23.16 -10.58
N ILE A 92 12.31 23.02 -11.90
CA ILE A 92 13.14 23.68 -12.91
C ILE A 92 12.26 24.69 -13.64
N VAL A 93 12.68 25.96 -13.62
CA VAL A 93 12.01 27.05 -14.35
C VAL A 93 12.87 27.41 -15.55
N ALA A 94 12.27 27.40 -16.74
CA ALA A 94 12.95 27.72 -18.00
C ALA A 94 12.20 28.81 -18.76
N VAL A 95 12.96 29.69 -19.41
CA VAL A 95 12.43 30.74 -20.30
C VAL A 95 12.45 30.21 -21.74
N LYS A 96 11.37 30.41 -22.50
CA LYS A 96 11.25 29.88 -23.87
C LYS A 96 12.17 30.60 -24.86
N GLU A 97 12.32 31.91 -24.72
CA GLU A 97 13.12 32.75 -25.60
C GLU A 97 13.92 33.76 -24.78
N GLY A 98 15.20 33.96 -25.12
CA GLY A 98 16.07 34.90 -24.40
C GLY A 98 16.77 34.28 -23.18
N THR A 99 16.93 35.08 -22.12
CA THR A 99 17.73 34.72 -20.93
C THR A 99 16.92 34.81 -19.63
N ILE A 100 17.31 34.04 -18.62
CA ILE A 100 16.71 34.10 -17.28
C ILE A 100 17.10 35.38 -16.52
N PHE A 101 18.18 36.05 -16.92
CA PHE A 101 18.72 37.23 -16.24
C PHE A 101 18.03 38.55 -16.63
N THR A 102 16.71 38.53 -16.83
CA THR A 102 15.92 39.77 -16.97
C THR A 102 15.14 40.04 -15.68
N PRO A 103 14.82 41.32 -15.36
CA PRO A 103 14.07 41.67 -14.17
C PRO A 103 12.72 40.93 -14.05
N GLU A 104 12.04 40.73 -15.17
CA GLU A 104 10.73 40.07 -15.23
C GLU A 104 10.85 38.57 -14.94
N ASN A 105 11.84 37.91 -15.56
CA ASN A 105 12.07 36.47 -15.38
C ASN A 105 12.59 36.15 -13.97
N LEU A 106 13.45 37.01 -13.43
CA LEU A 106 13.94 36.89 -12.06
C LEU A 106 12.83 37.06 -11.02
N LYS A 107 11.93 38.03 -11.21
CA LYS A 107 10.71 38.18 -10.38
C LYS A 107 9.80 36.96 -10.46
N PHE A 108 9.69 36.32 -11.63
CA PHE A 108 8.91 35.09 -11.75
C PHE A 108 9.52 33.95 -10.91
N VAL A 109 10.85 33.77 -10.95
CA VAL A 109 11.53 32.76 -10.13
C VAL A 109 11.39 33.06 -8.63
N GLU A 110 11.39 34.33 -8.24
CA GLU A 110 11.12 34.76 -6.86
C GLU A 110 9.70 34.34 -6.43
N ALA A 111 8.68 34.68 -7.23
CA ALA A 111 7.30 34.32 -6.95
C ALA A 111 7.10 32.78 -6.85
N VAL A 112 7.75 32.00 -7.71
CA VAL A 112 7.72 30.53 -7.62
C VAL A 112 8.36 30.04 -6.33
N SER A 113 9.48 30.64 -5.92
CA SER A 113 10.17 30.30 -4.68
C SER A 113 9.30 30.58 -3.45
N ASP A 114 8.61 31.73 -3.43
CA ASP A 114 7.73 32.12 -2.34
C ASP A 114 6.51 31.20 -2.24
N GLU A 115 5.86 30.87 -3.36
CA GLU A 115 4.73 29.95 -3.35
C GLU A 115 5.11 28.55 -2.83
N LEU A 116 6.28 28.03 -3.25
CA LEU A 116 6.79 26.76 -2.73
C LEU A 116 7.09 26.83 -1.23
N PHE A 117 7.56 27.98 -0.72
CA PHE A 117 7.85 28.18 0.70
C PHE A 117 6.57 28.14 1.57
N PHE A 118 5.46 28.68 1.06
CA PHE A 118 4.19 28.72 1.81
C PHE A 118 3.33 27.46 1.62
N MET A 119 3.64 26.60 0.65
CA MET A 119 2.89 25.38 0.38
C MET A 119 2.88 24.40 1.57
N PRO A 120 1.70 23.86 1.96
CA PRO A 120 1.61 22.88 3.04
C PRO A 120 2.35 21.58 2.66
N GLY A 121 3.19 21.09 3.59
CA GLY A 121 3.98 19.86 3.39
C GLY A 121 5.41 20.08 2.91
N VAL A 122 5.80 21.31 2.55
CA VAL A 122 7.18 21.66 2.22
C VAL A 122 7.99 21.96 3.49
N ASP A 123 9.20 21.39 3.59
CA ASP A 123 10.16 21.78 4.63
C ASP A 123 10.80 23.12 4.28
N ARG A 124 10.31 24.18 4.91
CA ARG A 124 10.78 25.56 4.75
C ARG A 124 12.26 25.74 5.04
N ASN A 125 12.82 24.98 5.99
CA ASN A 125 14.24 25.07 6.33
C ASN A 125 15.12 24.38 5.28
N GLY A 126 14.53 23.45 4.52
CA GLY A 126 15.20 22.70 3.45
C GLY A 126 15.07 23.31 2.05
N LEU A 127 14.21 24.33 1.85
CA LEU A 127 14.03 24.95 0.55
C LEU A 127 15.30 25.67 0.09
N LYS A 128 15.83 25.29 -1.07
CA LYS A 128 16.97 25.94 -1.72
C LYS A 128 16.56 26.52 -3.06
N SER A 129 16.78 27.83 -3.22
CA SER A 129 16.44 28.63 -4.39
C SER A 129 17.49 29.73 -4.59
N ILE A 130 17.63 30.27 -5.79
CA ILE A 130 18.54 31.42 -6.05
C ILE A 130 18.21 32.65 -5.18
N TRP A 131 17.00 32.71 -4.63
CA TRP A 131 16.51 33.77 -3.75
C TRP A 131 16.63 33.46 -2.25
N THR A 132 17.04 32.25 -1.86
CA THR A 132 17.20 31.89 -0.45
C THR A 132 18.66 32.02 -0.01
N PRO A 133 18.93 32.41 1.26
CA PRO A 133 20.28 32.68 1.74
C PRO A 133 21.16 31.42 1.83
N ASN A 134 20.56 30.23 1.81
CA ASN A 134 21.21 28.92 1.91
C ASN A 134 21.73 28.37 0.57
N THR A 135 21.70 29.19 -0.49
CA THR A 135 22.22 28.87 -1.83
C THR A 135 23.62 29.49 -2.07
N ARG A 136 24.22 30.11 -1.04
CA ARG A 136 25.61 30.59 -1.04
C ARG A 136 26.58 29.56 -0.47
#